data_AF-Q9X946-F1
#
_entry.id   AF-Q9X946-F1
#
_cell.length_a   1.000
_cell.length_b   1.000
_cell.length_c   1.000
_cell.angle_alpha   90.00
_cell.angle_beta   90.00
_cell.angle_gamma   90.00
#
_symmetry.space_group_name_H-M   'P 1'
#
loop_
_entity.id
_entity.type
_entity.pdbx_description
1 polymer ?
#
loop_
_entity_poly.entity_id
_entity_poly.type
_entity_poly.pdbx_seq_one_letter_code
_entity_poly.pdbx_strand_id
1 'polypeptide(L)'
;GTAAVGPISLPPGRAALLADRDGATFGIWEGELFSDWDAWRTKRPAFIRLHPRDAFDAAIFYGEIFEWASGQGCEVRYEGDEVVLRHEGEVVARIESGALGAAPDPAVRPHWQVHFAVEDVTACARAASARGSVLSLGADEAVLRDADGAQFTVTARRLGS
;
A
#
# COMPACT_ATOMS: atom_id res chain seq x y z
N GLY A 1 1.93 -1.24 17.97
CA GLY A 1 1.17 -2.22 17.19
C GLY A 1 0.76 -3.39 18.05
N THR A 2 -0.13 -4.23 17.55
CA THR A 2 -0.51 -5.51 18.15
C THR A 2 -0.30 -6.62 17.11
N ALA A 3 0.08 -7.83 17.54
CA ALA A 3 0.18 -8.98 16.64
C ALA A 3 -1.16 -9.71 16.58
N ALA A 4 -1.74 -9.87 15.39
CA ALA A 4 -3.02 -10.54 15.21
C ALA A 4 -2.82 -12.04 14.94
N VAL A 5 -1.81 -12.39 14.12
CA VAL A 5 -1.46 -13.77 13.75
C VAL A 5 0.04 -13.89 13.50
N GLY A 6 0.70 -14.91 14.06
CA GLY A 6 2.06 -15.31 13.71
C GLY A 6 3.16 -14.96 14.72
N PRO A 7 4.43 -15.31 14.41
CA PRO A 7 4.89 -15.80 13.10
C PRO A 7 4.44 -17.25 12.80
N ILE A 8 3.94 -17.47 11.59
CA ILE A 8 3.60 -18.79 11.03
C ILE A 8 4.67 -19.15 10.01
N SER A 9 5.24 -20.36 10.13
CA SER A 9 6.14 -20.92 9.12
C SER A 9 5.41 -21.21 7.81
N LEU A 10 5.94 -20.67 6.72
CA LEU A 10 5.45 -20.84 5.35
C LEU A 10 6.69 -21.04 4.46
N PRO A 11 7.23 -22.26 4.31
CA PRO A 11 8.46 -22.49 3.55
C PRO A 11 8.41 -21.83 2.15
N PRO A 12 9.46 -21.11 1.72
CA PRO A 12 10.81 -21.02 2.30
C PRO A 12 11.00 -19.97 3.42
N GLY A 13 9.92 -19.37 3.94
CA GLY A 13 10.00 -18.29 4.93
C GLY A 13 9.01 -18.41 6.08
N ARG A 14 8.68 -17.26 6.66
CA ARG A 14 7.66 -17.09 7.70
C ARG A 14 6.92 -15.77 7.50
N ALA A 15 5.65 -15.75 7.91
CA ALA A 15 4.81 -14.56 7.85
C ALA A 15 4.20 -14.24 9.21
N ALA A 16 3.93 -12.96 9.46
CA ALA A 16 3.06 -12.51 10.54
C ALA A 16 2.09 -11.44 10.03
N LEU A 17 0.89 -11.41 10.58
CA LEU A 17 -0.11 -10.36 10.40
C LEU A 17 -0.22 -9.56 11.69
N LEU A 18 -0.01 -8.25 11.57
CA LEU A 18 0.01 -7.30 12.68
C LEU A 18 -1.00 -6.18 12.40
N ALA A 19 -1.25 -5.37 13.43
CA ALA A 19 -1.90 -4.09 13.31
C ALA A 19 -0.98 -3.00 13.89
N ASP A 20 -0.96 -1.83 13.28
CA ASP A 20 -0.17 -0.70 13.77
C ASP A 20 -0.80 -0.03 15.00
N ARG A 21 -0.33 1.17 15.36
CA ARG A 21 -0.86 1.93 16.50
C ARG A 21 -2.28 2.44 16.28
N ASP A 22 -2.68 2.63 15.04
CA ASP A 22 -3.99 3.13 14.65
C ASP A 22 -4.97 2.01 14.26
N GLY A 23 -4.47 0.78 14.15
CA GLY A 23 -5.25 -0.41 13.86
C GLY A 23 -5.22 -0.84 12.39
N ALA A 24 -4.41 -0.19 11.54
CA ALA A 24 -4.25 -0.64 10.17
C ALA A 24 -3.50 -1.98 10.16
N THR A 25 -4.09 -3.00 9.53
CA THR A 25 -3.51 -4.34 9.47
C THR A 25 -2.47 -4.46 8.36
N PHE A 26 -1.33 -5.07 8.65
CA PHE A 26 -0.25 -5.29 7.69
C PHE A 26 0.44 -6.64 7.91
N GLY A 27 0.97 -7.21 6.82
CA GLY A 27 1.76 -8.43 6.86
C GLY A 27 3.26 -8.14 6.82
N ILE A 28 4.05 -8.94 7.54
CA ILE A 28 5.50 -9.01 7.37
C ILE A 28 5.87 -10.40 6.86
N TRP A 29 6.87 -10.45 5.98
CA TRP A 29 7.44 -11.68 5.44
C TRP A 29 8.94 -11.69 5.69
N GLU A 30 9.47 -12.83 6.08
CA GLU A 30 10.89 -13.08 6.18
C GLU A 30 11.23 -14.41 5.50
N GLY A 31 12.10 -14.34 4.49
CA GLY A 31 12.51 -15.47 3.68
C GLY A 31 12.76 -15.03 2.24
N GLU A 32 13.20 -15.96 1.40
CA GLU A 32 13.38 -15.68 -0.03
C GLU A 32 12.04 -15.29 -0.66
N LEU A 33 12.03 -14.15 -1.33
CA LEU A 33 10.98 -13.80 -2.27
C LEU A 33 11.16 -14.66 -3.53
N PHE A 34 10.08 -14.84 -4.31
CA PHE A 34 10.18 -15.55 -5.58
C PHE A 34 11.26 -14.91 -6.48
N SER A 35 12.02 -15.74 -7.19
CA SER A 35 13.23 -15.36 -7.93
C SER A 35 13.05 -14.20 -8.94
N ASP A 36 11.81 -13.94 -9.36
CA ASP A 36 11.48 -12.95 -10.38
C ASP A 36 10.86 -11.66 -9.82
N TRP A 37 10.97 -11.39 -8.52
CA TRP A 37 10.34 -10.24 -7.86
C TRP A 37 10.70 -8.89 -8.49
N ASP A 38 11.97 -8.63 -8.76
CA ASP A 38 12.42 -7.35 -9.33
C ASP A 38 11.91 -7.15 -10.76
N ALA A 39 11.92 -8.23 -11.55
CA ALA A 39 11.38 -8.24 -12.90
C ALA A 39 9.86 -8.01 -12.89
N TRP A 40 9.15 -8.57 -11.91
CA TRP A 40 7.72 -8.37 -11.72
C TRP A 40 7.40 -6.93 -11.34
N ARG A 41 8.09 -6.36 -10.33
CA ARG A 41 7.92 -4.97 -9.87
C ARG A 41 8.12 -3.97 -11.00
N THR A 42 9.12 -4.19 -11.85
CA THR A 42 9.41 -3.31 -12.99
C THR A 42 8.29 -3.36 -14.05
N LYS A 43 7.70 -4.52 -14.29
CA LYS A 43 6.64 -4.72 -15.30
C LYS A 43 5.24 -4.35 -14.81
N ARG A 44 5.03 -4.28 -13.51
CA ARG A 44 3.75 -4.00 -12.85
C ARG A 44 4.01 -3.05 -11.68
N PRO A 45 4.23 -1.75 -11.97
CA PRO A 45 4.52 -0.79 -10.92
C PRO A 45 3.35 -0.73 -9.95
N ALA A 46 3.63 -1.02 -8.69
CA ALA A 46 2.67 -0.95 -7.61
C ALA A 46 3.31 -0.31 -6.38
N PHE A 47 2.52 0.47 -5.66
CA PHE A 47 2.90 1.07 -4.39
C PHE A 47 1.76 0.88 -3.40
N ILE A 48 2.04 1.09 -2.12
CA ILE A 48 1.03 1.04 -1.07
C ILE A 48 0.76 2.45 -0.53
N ARG A 49 -0.49 2.77 -0.25
CA ARG A 49 -0.86 4.00 0.46
C ARG A 49 -1.42 3.63 1.83
N LEU A 50 -0.89 4.23 2.88
CA LEU A 50 -1.45 4.16 4.22
C LEU A 50 -2.29 5.41 4.47
N HIS A 51 -3.48 5.19 5.01
CA HIS A 51 -4.32 6.23 5.58
C HIS A 51 -4.33 6.06 7.10
N PRO A 52 -3.40 6.63 7.88
CA PRO A 52 -3.45 6.61 9.34
C PRO A 52 -4.17 7.86 9.86
N ARG A 53 -4.28 7.98 11.19
CA ARG A 53 -4.78 9.23 11.79
C ARG A 53 -3.77 10.37 11.59
N ASP A 54 -2.49 10.06 11.81
CA ASP A 54 -1.37 10.99 11.64
C ASP A 54 -0.22 10.32 10.85
N ALA A 55 0.17 10.93 9.74
CA ALA A 55 1.17 10.39 8.83
C ALA A 55 2.60 10.41 9.41
N PHE A 56 2.94 11.39 10.25
CA PHE A 56 4.27 11.47 10.84
C PHE A 56 4.44 10.44 11.94
N ASP A 57 3.44 10.27 12.82
CA ASP A 57 3.45 9.23 13.84
C ASP A 57 3.53 7.84 13.23
N ALA A 58 2.81 7.60 12.13
CA ALA A 58 2.90 6.37 11.36
C ALA A 58 4.29 6.19 10.73
N ALA A 59 4.85 7.22 10.10
CA ALA A 59 6.17 7.16 9.49
C ALA A 59 7.27 6.82 10.50
N ILE A 60 7.20 7.37 11.72
CA ILE A 60 8.11 7.03 12.81
C ILE A 60 7.93 5.55 13.21
N PHE A 61 6.69 5.11 13.45
CA PHE A 61 6.40 3.73 13.85
C PHE A 61 6.92 2.70 12.85
N TYR A 62 6.63 2.88 11.56
CA TYR A 62 7.06 1.95 10.53
C TYR A 62 8.55 2.10 10.21
N GLY A 63 9.11 3.31 10.31
CA GLY A 63 10.54 3.55 10.16
C GLY A 63 11.39 2.86 11.24
N GLU A 64 10.88 2.76 12.47
CA GLU A 64 11.51 1.99 13.55
C GLU A 64 11.44 0.47 13.30
N ILE A 65 10.32 -0.04 12.78
CA ILE A 65 10.13 -1.49 12.53
C ILE A 65 10.94 -1.98 11.34
N PHE A 66 10.96 -1.21 10.25
CA PHE A 66 11.58 -1.60 8.99
C PHE A 66 12.92 -0.91 8.74
N GLU A 67 13.45 -0.21 9.74
CA GLU A 67 14.75 0.45 9.71
C GLU A 67 14.97 1.33 8.47
N TRP A 68 13.92 2.07 8.06
CA TRP A 68 13.92 2.86 6.82
C TRP A 68 15.07 3.87 6.74
N ALA A 69 15.51 4.42 7.87
CA ALA A 69 16.59 5.40 7.95
C ALA A 69 18.01 4.78 7.93
N SER A 70 18.14 3.46 7.82
CA SER A 70 19.44 2.79 7.67
C SER A 70 19.96 2.95 6.23
N GLY A 71 21.27 2.87 6.01
CA GLY A 71 21.92 3.12 4.71
C GLY A 71 21.53 2.19 3.55
N GLN A 72 20.69 1.17 3.81
CA GLN A 72 20.10 0.27 2.81
C GLN A 72 18.56 0.33 2.79
N GLY A 73 17.97 1.31 3.49
CA GLY A 73 16.53 1.51 3.62
C GLY A 73 15.92 2.38 2.52
N CYS A 74 14.78 2.99 2.82
CA CYS A 74 14.08 3.87 1.90
C CYS A 74 14.46 5.33 2.16
N GLU A 75 14.52 6.13 1.09
CA GLU A 75 14.47 7.58 1.23
C GLU A 75 13.07 8.00 1.66
N VAL A 76 12.98 8.81 2.71
CA VAL A 76 11.72 9.33 3.26
C VAL A 76 11.67 10.85 3.06
N ARG A 77 10.63 11.35 2.38
CA ARG A 77 10.40 12.79 2.14
C ARG A 77 8.97 13.19 2.48
N TYR A 78 8.75 14.45 2.80
CA TYR A 78 7.41 15.03 2.90
C TYR A 78 7.11 15.83 1.62
N GLU A 79 6.09 15.44 0.87
CA GLU A 79 5.73 15.99 -0.44
C GLU A 79 4.21 16.06 -0.59
N GLY A 80 3.65 17.23 -0.91
CA GLY A 80 2.22 17.36 -1.23
C GLY A 80 1.28 16.87 -0.13
N ASP A 81 1.62 17.15 1.13
CA ASP A 81 0.92 16.70 2.34
C ASP A 81 0.93 15.19 2.62
N GLU A 82 1.81 14.46 1.93
CA GLU A 82 2.07 13.04 2.17
C GLU A 82 3.51 12.81 2.64
N VAL A 83 3.73 11.78 3.46
CA VAL A 83 5.06 11.16 3.60
C VAL A 83 5.26 10.18 2.45
N VAL A 84 6.32 10.36 1.68
CA VAL A 84 6.65 9.55 0.49
C VAL A 84 7.92 8.75 0.74
N LEU A 85 7.82 7.43 0.53
CA LEU A 85 8.93 6.51 0.63
C LEU A 85 9.40 6.08 -0.75
N ARG A 86 10.71 6.19 -0.98
CA ARG A 86 11.35 5.74 -2.22
C ARG A 86 12.43 4.70 -1.96
N HIS A 87 12.42 3.64 -2.76
CA HIS A 87 13.50 2.67 -2.82
C HIS A 87 14.11 2.75 -4.23
N GLU A 88 15.40 3.04 -4.32
CA GLU A 88 16.10 3.21 -5.61
C GLU A 88 15.43 4.25 -6.53
N GLY A 89 14.89 5.33 -5.95
CA GLY A 89 14.21 6.41 -6.67
C GLY A 89 12.72 6.14 -6.98
N GLU A 90 12.26 4.90 -6.85
CA GLU A 90 10.87 4.52 -7.12
C GLU A 90 10.00 4.64 -5.88
N VAL A 91 8.80 5.22 -6.01
CA VAL A 91 7.86 5.32 -4.89
C VAL A 91 7.33 3.94 -4.53
N VAL A 92 7.58 3.52 -3.29
CA VAL A 92 7.12 2.24 -2.74
C VAL A 92 5.97 2.40 -1.77
N ALA A 93 5.90 3.53 -1.05
CA ALA A 93 4.78 3.84 -0.19
C ALA A 93 4.48 5.34 -0.12
N ARG A 94 3.21 5.66 0.15
CA ARG A 94 2.73 7.00 0.52
C ARG A 94 1.95 6.89 1.82
N ILE A 95 2.01 7.92 2.65
CA ILE A 95 1.28 7.99 3.92
C ILE A 95 0.56 9.33 3.98
N GLU A 96 -0.76 9.30 4.10
CA GLU A 96 -1.63 10.48 4.09
C GLU A 96 -2.51 10.51 5.35
N SER A 97 -2.40 11.56 6.15
CA SER A 97 -3.21 11.74 7.37
C SER A 97 -4.71 11.86 7.06
N GLY A 98 -5.56 11.57 8.04
CA GLY A 98 -6.98 11.92 7.98
C GLY A 98 -7.95 10.77 8.25
N ALA A 99 -7.46 9.56 8.54
CA ALA A 99 -8.33 8.47 8.92
C ALA A 99 -9.05 8.78 10.24
N LEU A 100 -10.32 8.35 10.33
CA LEU A 100 -11.16 8.54 11.50
C LEU A 100 -11.22 7.23 12.30
N GLY A 101 -10.74 7.29 13.53
CA GLY A 101 -10.79 6.15 14.45
C GLY A 101 -12.23 5.70 14.73
N ALA A 102 -12.49 4.40 14.67
CA ALA A 102 -13.79 3.77 14.92
C ALA A 102 -14.98 4.33 14.10
N ALA A 103 -14.72 4.93 12.93
CA ALA A 103 -15.77 5.43 12.05
C ALA A 103 -16.75 4.30 11.64
N PRO A 104 -18.05 4.58 11.45
CA PRO A 104 -19.01 3.58 10.98
C PRO A 104 -18.62 2.99 9.63
N ASP A 105 -18.12 3.82 8.72
CA ASP A 105 -17.59 3.41 7.43
C ASP A 105 -16.14 2.87 7.60
N PRO A 106 -15.88 1.59 7.30
CA PRO A 106 -14.53 1.02 7.35
C PRO A 106 -13.56 1.67 6.36
N ALA A 107 -14.03 2.25 5.24
CA ALA A 107 -13.18 2.84 4.21
C ALA A 107 -12.45 4.10 4.67
N VAL A 108 -12.93 4.75 5.74
CA VAL A 108 -12.28 5.94 6.34
C VAL A 108 -11.56 5.62 7.66
N ARG A 109 -11.52 4.34 8.06
CA ARG A 109 -10.70 3.89 9.19
C ARG A 109 -9.23 3.75 8.77
N PRO A 110 -8.30 3.61 9.73
CA PRO A 110 -6.91 3.33 9.41
C PRO A 110 -6.73 2.05 8.59
N HIS A 111 -6.16 2.16 7.38
CA HIS A 111 -5.98 1.01 6.49
C HIS A 111 -4.90 1.23 5.43
N TRP A 112 -4.37 0.12 4.91
CA TRP A 112 -3.50 0.10 3.73
C TRP A 112 -4.31 -0.11 2.45
N GLN A 113 -3.90 0.58 1.40
CA GLN A 113 -4.40 0.42 0.03
C GLN A 113 -3.25 -0.02 -0.87
N VAL A 114 -3.52 -0.95 -1.79
CA VAL A 114 -2.60 -1.28 -2.88
C VAL A 114 -2.99 -0.47 -4.12
N HIS A 115 -2.02 0.17 -4.73
CA HIS A 115 -2.17 0.95 -5.95
C HIS A 115 -1.40 0.28 -7.09
N PHE A 116 -2.09 -0.05 -8.18
CA PHE A 116 -1.49 -0.52 -9.42
C PHE A 116 -1.43 0.63 -10.43
N ALA A 117 -0.24 0.95 -10.92
CA ALA A 117 -0.06 1.99 -11.91
C ALA A 117 -0.53 1.50 -13.30
N VAL A 118 -1.39 2.27 -13.94
CA VAL A 118 -1.99 1.98 -15.25
C VAL A 118 -1.87 3.17 -16.18
N GLU A 119 -1.86 2.93 -17.49
CA GLU A 119 -1.78 4.01 -18.50
C GLU A 119 -3.12 4.76 -18.63
N ASP A 120 -4.25 4.06 -18.51
CA ASP A 120 -5.59 4.64 -18.61
C ASP A 120 -6.51 4.07 -17.52
N VAL A 121 -6.74 4.88 -16.49
CA VAL A 121 -7.61 4.57 -15.36
C VAL A 121 -9.05 4.31 -15.80
N THR A 122 -9.56 5.10 -16.76
CA THR A 122 -10.94 4.97 -17.22
C THR A 122 -11.12 3.67 -18.00
N ALA A 123 -10.17 3.32 -18.87
CA ALA A 123 -10.19 2.04 -19.57
C ALA A 123 -10.11 0.85 -18.60
N CYS A 124 -9.24 0.92 -17.58
CA CYS A 124 -9.16 -0.11 -16.56
C CYS A 124 -10.47 -0.25 -15.76
N ALA A 125 -11.08 0.85 -15.34
CA ALA A 125 -12.35 0.84 -14.62
C ALA A 125 -13.49 0.23 -15.48
N ARG A 126 -13.54 0.56 -16.77
CA ARG A 126 -14.49 -0.06 -17.73
C ARG A 126 -14.26 -1.56 -17.90
N ALA A 127 -13.00 -2.01 -17.93
CA ALA A 127 -12.70 -3.43 -18.03
C ALA A 127 -13.09 -4.18 -16.74
N ALA A 128 -12.85 -3.58 -15.58
CA ALA A 128 -13.17 -4.15 -14.29
C ALA A 128 -14.68 -4.33 -14.07
N SER A 129 -15.52 -3.43 -14.58
CA SER A 129 -16.98 -3.52 -14.42
C SER A 129 -17.61 -4.76 -15.09
N ALA A 130 -16.88 -5.45 -15.97
CA ALA A 130 -17.35 -6.70 -16.58
C ALA A 130 -17.28 -7.91 -15.63
N ARG A 131 -16.42 -7.88 -14.61
CA ARG A 131 -16.16 -9.01 -13.70
C ARG A 131 -16.12 -8.62 -12.22
N GLY A 132 -16.36 -7.35 -11.91
CA GLY A 132 -16.30 -6.79 -10.57
C GLY A 132 -17.08 -5.49 -10.52
N SER A 133 -16.68 -4.57 -9.62
CA SER A 133 -17.35 -3.29 -9.45
C SER A 133 -16.37 -2.12 -9.35
N VAL A 134 -16.82 -0.95 -9.81
CA VAL A 134 -16.14 0.33 -9.62
C VAL A 134 -16.77 1.00 -8.40
N LEU A 135 -16.01 1.18 -7.33
CA LEU A 135 -16.48 1.80 -6.09
C LEU A 135 -16.33 3.33 -6.13
N SER A 136 -15.26 3.80 -6.77
CA SER A 136 -15.00 5.21 -7.03
C SER A 136 -14.21 5.36 -8.33
N LEU A 137 -14.46 6.44 -9.07
CA LEU A 137 -13.75 6.79 -10.29
C LEU A 137 -13.46 8.29 -10.28
N GLY A 138 -12.18 8.63 -10.18
CA GLY A 138 -11.64 9.98 -10.37
C GLY A 138 -10.89 10.10 -11.70
N ALA A 139 -10.29 11.27 -11.93
CA ALA A 139 -9.50 11.53 -13.13
C ALA A 139 -8.19 10.69 -13.14
N ASP A 140 -7.50 10.65 -12.00
CA ASP A 140 -6.18 10.03 -11.87
C ASP A 140 -6.21 8.67 -11.17
N GLU A 141 -7.33 8.25 -10.58
CA GLU A 141 -7.43 6.97 -9.88
C GLU A 141 -8.85 6.39 -9.86
N ALA A 142 -8.95 5.08 -9.67
CA ALA A 142 -10.22 4.40 -9.44
C ALA A 142 -10.07 3.31 -8.37
N VAL A 143 -11.04 3.22 -7.47
CA VAL A 143 -11.14 2.14 -6.49
C VAL A 143 -12.03 1.05 -7.07
N LEU A 144 -11.48 -0.15 -7.18
CA LEU A 144 -12.10 -1.30 -7.82
C LEU A 144 -12.28 -2.42 -6.80
N ARG A 145 -13.24 -3.30 -7.08
CA ARG A 145 -13.44 -4.54 -6.33
C ARG A 145 -13.63 -5.70 -7.30
N ASP A 146 -12.90 -6.78 -7.12
CA ASP A 146 -13.02 -7.98 -7.95
C ASP A 146 -14.24 -8.85 -7.58
N ALA A 147 -14.42 -9.97 -8.28
CA ALA A 147 -15.52 -10.90 -8.07
C ALA A 147 -15.50 -11.56 -6.67
N ASP A 148 -14.32 -11.70 -6.07
CA ASP A 148 -14.11 -12.33 -4.77
C ASP A 148 -14.21 -11.31 -3.62
N GLY A 149 -14.39 -10.03 -3.94
CA GLY A 149 -14.60 -8.95 -2.99
C GLY A 149 -13.32 -8.21 -2.59
N ALA A 150 -12.16 -8.55 -3.16
CA ALA A 150 -10.92 -7.85 -2.87
C ALA A 150 -10.94 -6.44 -3.46
N GLN A 151 -10.60 -5.45 -2.65
CA GLN A 151 -10.56 -4.05 -3.04
C GLN A 151 -9.12 -3.63 -3.36
N PHE A 152 -8.93 -2.91 -4.46
CA PHE A 152 -7.65 -2.36 -4.88
C PHE A 152 -7.84 -1.06 -5.66
N THR A 153 -6.78 -0.27 -5.75
CA THR A 153 -6.79 1.00 -6.47
C THR A 153 -5.96 0.88 -7.74
N VAL A 154 -6.43 1.47 -8.83
CA VAL A 154 -5.60 1.75 -10.00
C VAL A 154 -5.33 3.24 -10.07
N THR A 155 -4.10 3.63 -10.37
CA THR A 155 -3.69 5.04 -10.43
C THR A 155 -2.98 5.30 -11.75
N ALA A 156 -3.21 6.47 -12.35
CA ALA A 156 -2.56 6.88 -13.58
C ALA A 156 -1.04 6.88 -13.38
N ARG A 157 -0.32 6.19 -14.28
CA ARG A 157 1.13 6.20 -14.29
C ARG A 157 1.60 7.61 -14.66
N ARG A 158 2.09 8.35 -13.67
CA ARG A 158 2.82 9.60 -13.92
C ARG A 158 4.18 9.20 -14.50
N LEU A 159 4.30 9.26 -15.82
CA LEU A 159 5.61 9.20 -16.47
C LEU A 159 6.40 10.39 -15.94
N GLY A 160 7.50 10.12 -15.24
CA GLY A 160 8.38 11.17 -14.72
C GLY A 160 8.83 12.07 -15.87
N SER A 161 8.75 13.38 -15.63
CA SER A 161 9.42 14.42 -16.42
C SER A 161 10.93 14.32 -16.31
#